data_AF-A0ABC8KHA0-F1
#
_entry.id   AF-A0ABC8KHA0-F1
#
_cell.length_a   1.000
_cell.length_b   1.000
_cell.length_c   1.000
_cell.angle_alpha   90.00
_cell.angle_beta   90.00
_cell.angle_gamma   90.00
#
_symmetry.space_group_name_H-M   'P 1'
#
loop_
_entity.id
_entity.type
_entity.pdbx_description
1 polymer ?
#
loop_
_entity_poly.entity_id
_entity_poly.type
_entity_poly.pdbx_seq_one_letter_code
_entity_poly.pdbx_strand_id
1 'polypeptide(L)'
;MRNQHTNTVSTVILLLFVFISSGSSRSFIRQYTDDSYTNFQKENGAGPDPIQGEAPDLRKHDQEITSRDYKVSASNTVKGLRDRPPSSYSLKMESFNTLLKSTNTDRYVSRPFSAVGYNWTLVVYPNGNKNDNGAGFISLYAAIDNSTLSPHQEVYVDLRFYVFNRIEKKYFTIQDTDGWRFSYFKTMWGFSQVLPVNTFKDSNNGYLYDGDHCEFGVDVTIPTTFKESELFTITDNFHNAKYTWTIQKFSTLLKDTYYSDVFSVGGRSWTIQVNPSGRATGAGKFLSMYLVLSDQNNKFRPYEKIYVLGKLRVLNQRNFNNVEMQLDFWFNGPGFGDASGWGYHKFISLSDLRDSSKGFLVNDVLMVEVEIEAISSTKYFP
;
A
#
# COMPACT_ATOMS: atom_id res chain seq x y z
N MET A 1 4.31 -57.24 -22.87
CA MET A 1 5.74 -57.17 -22.51
C MET A 1 6.00 -55.77 -21.97
N ARG A 2 5.75 -55.51 -20.68
CA ARG A 2 6.72 -55.30 -19.58
C ARG A 2 7.89 -54.33 -19.86
N ASN A 3 7.73 -53.13 -19.31
CA ASN A 3 8.65 -52.15 -18.70
C ASN A 3 10.19 -52.21 -18.93
N GLN A 4 10.66 -51.09 -19.48
CA GLN A 4 11.62 -50.09 -18.92
C GLN A 4 12.58 -50.47 -17.78
N HIS A 5 13.88 -50.19 -17.99
CA HIS A 5 14.80 -49.58 -17.02
C HIS A 5 15.96 -48.87 -17.73
N THR A 6 16.14 -47.57 -17.44
CA THR A 6 17.39 -46.83 -17.10
C THR A 6 17.16 -45.33 -17.33
N ASN A 7 16.86 -44.57 -16.27
CA ASN A 7 17.74 -43.68 -15.50
C ASN A 7 17.94 -42.29 -16.15
N THR A 8 17.11 -41.27 -15.89
CA THR A 8 17.19 -40.26 -14.80
C THR A 8 18.58 -39.76 -14.41
N VAL A 9 18.88 -38.51 -14.77
CA VAL A 9 19.67 -37.56 -13.96
C VAL A 9 18.95 -36.20 -14.04
N SER A 10 18.30 -35.81 -12.94
CA SER A 10 17.81 -34.44 -12.71
C SER A 10 18.77 -33.78 -11.73
N THR A 11 19.41 -32.70 -12.17
CA THR A 11 20.30 -31.89 -11.34
C THR A 11 19.47 -31.01 -10.41
N VAL A 12 19.53 -31.27 -9.11
CA VAL A 12 18.95 -30.42 -8.05
C VAL A 12 19.94 -29.32 -7.71
N ILE A 13 19.56 -28.06 -7.92
CA ILE A 13 20.31 -26.88 -7.46
C ILE A 13 19.85 -26.58 -6.02
N LEU A 14 20.73 -26.80 -5.05
CA LEU A 14 20.55 -26.44 -3.65
C LEU A 14 21.23 -25.07 -3.42
N LEU A 15 20.45 -24.02 -3.20
CA LEU A 15 20.96 -22.70 -2.79
C LEU A 15 21.06 -22.66 -1.26
N LEU A 16 22.30 -22.78 -0.76
CA LEU A 16 22.70 -22.51 0.63
C LEU A 16 23.08 -21.03 0.76
N PHE A 17 22.30 -20.25 1.50
CA PHE A 17 22.73 -18.93 1.98
C PHE A 17 23.36 -19.07 3.37
N VAL A 18 24.68 -18.84 3.41
CA VAL A 18 25.47 -18.73 4.63
C VAL A 18 25.44 -17.27 5.09
N PHE A 19 24.88 -17.00 6.27
CA PHE A 19 25.09 -15.74 6.98
C PHE A 19 26.38 -15.84 7.79
N ILE A 20 27.41 -15.08 7.40
CA ILE A 20 28.60 -14.87 8.21
C ILE A 20 28.31 -13.73 9.20
N SER A 21 28.32 -14.05 10.48
CA SER A 21 28.36 -13.11 11.59
C SER A 21 29.82 -12.82 12.00
N SER A 22 30.14 -11.54 12.13
CA SER A 22 31.25 -11.01 12.94
C SER A 22 30.67 -9.75 13.62
N GLY A 23 30.64 -9.57 14.94
CA GLY A 23 31.70 -9.73 15.95
C GLY A 23 32.68 -8.57 15.77
N SER A 24 32.96 -7.63 16.69
CA SER A 24 32.70 -7.50 18.12
C SER A 24 33.19 -6.09 18.50
N SER A 25 32.51 -5.37 19.39
CA SER A 25 33.16 -4.33 20.19
C SER A 25 32.44 -4.19 21.54
N ARG A 26 33.00 -4.88 22.52
CA ARG A 26 32.74 -4.70 23.96
C ARG A 26 33.57 -3.55 24.52
N SER A 27 33.10 -3.08 25.67
CA SER A 27 33.78 -2.28 26.71
C SER A 27 33.88 -0.77 26.45
N PHE A 28 33.62 0.12 27.40
CA PHE A 28 33.91 0.05 28.84
C PHE A 28 32.85 0.74 29.71
N ILE A 29 32.49 0.07 30.80
CA ILE A 29 31.97 0.69 32.03
C ILE A 29 33.13 1.51 32.62
N ARG A 30 32.91 2.79 32.91
CA ARG A 30 33.78 3.57 33.78
C ARG A 30 32.94 4.23 34.86
N GLN A 31 33.09 3.68 36.08
CA GLN A 31 32.78 4.35 37.33
C GLN A 31 33.54 5.68 37.37
N TYR A 32 32.90 6.74 37.89
CA TYR A 32 33.59 7.93 38.34
C TYR A 32 33.54 7.96 39.87
N THR A 33 34.73 7.99 40.47
CA THR A 33 35.01 8.12 41.90
C THR A 33 35.03 9.59 42.30
N ASP A 34 34.72 9.80 43.58
CA ASP A 34 34.87 11.02 44.37
C ASP A 34 36.34 11.44 44.58
N ASP A 35 36.45 12.69 45.07
CA ASP A 35 37.57 13.32 45.78
C ASP A 35 38.78 13.82 44.97
N SER A 36 39.45 14.97 45.25
CA SER A 36 39.21 16.15 46.08
C SER A 36 40.45 17.10 45.94
N TYR A 37 40.28 18.41 46.22
CA TYR A 37 41.32 19.45 46.55
C TYR A 37 42.35 19.84 45.45
N THR A 38 42.79 21.10 45.22
CA THR A 38 43.00 22.27 46.11
C THR A 38 43.33 23.56 45.31
N ASN A 39 42.81 24.71 45.78
CA ASN A 39 43.25 26.15 45.82
C ASN A 39 44.51 26.64 45.03
N PHE A 40 44.68 27.91 44.60
CA PHE A 40 44.50 29.26 45.17
C PHE A 40 44.48 30.29 43.98
N GLN A 41 43.87 31.49 44.01
CA GLN A 41 44.16 32.66 44.86
C GLN A 41 42.98 33.68 44.95
N LYS A 42 42.94 34.34 46.11
CA LYS A 42 42.19 35.53 46.57
C LYS A 42 42.61 36.82 45.81
N GLU A 43 41.80 37.89 45.76
CA GLU A 43 41.63 38.87 46.86
C GLU A 43 40.37 39.78 46.77
N ASN A 44 39.74 39.93 47.95
CA ASN A 44 39.20 41.13 48.64
C ASN A 44 38.13 42.02 47.95
N GLY A 45 37.01 42.43 48.56
CA GLY A 45 36.44 42.26 49.90
C GLY A 45 35.60 43.51 50.29
N ALA A 46 34.36 43.32 50.79
CA ALA A 46 33.63 44.17 51.76
C ALA A 46 32.16 43.69 51.91
N GLY A 47 31.72 43.39 53.14
CA GLY A 47 30.30 43.31 53.56
C GLY A 47 29.96 44.48 54.52
N PRO A 48 28.85 44.46 55.30
CA PRO A 48 27.72 43.51 55.36
C PRO A 48 26.32 44.18 55.35
N ASP A 49 25.24 43.39 55.18
CA ASP A 49 24.10 43.22 56.13
C ASP A 49 22.83 42.59 55.49
N PRO A 50 21.95 41.93 56.28
CA PRO A 50 21.07 40.86 55.82
C PRO A 50 19.62 41.29 55.61
N ILE A 51 18.97 40.76 54.57
CA ILE A 51 17.50 40.83 54.44
C ILE A 51 16.97 39.45 54.01
N GLN A 52 16.07 38.94 54.84
CA GLN A 52 15.24 37.76 54.63
C GLN A 52 14.47 37.86 53.30
N GLY A 53 14.50 36.79 52.51
CA GLY A 53 13.66 36.64 51.32
C GLY A 53 13.42 35.15 51.05
N GLU A 54 12.18 34.72 51.28
CA GLU A 54 11.68 33.39 50.96
C GLU A 54 11.95 33.02 49.49
N ALA A 55 12.45 31.80 49.28
CA ALA A 55 12.51 31.20 47.95
C ALA A 55 11.12 30.65 47.57
N PRO A 56 10.54 30.98 46.41
CA PRO A 56 9.32 30.34 45.96
C PRO A 56 9.61 28.96 45.36
N ASP A 57 8.90 27.97 45.90
CA ASP A 57 8.74 26.60 45.40
C ASP A 57 8.31 26.60 43.92
N LEU A 58 9.23 26.15 43.04
CA LEU A 58 9.03 26.04 41.59
C LEU A 58 8.19 24.80 41.27
N ARG A 59 6.87 24.90 41.47
CA ARG A 59 5.91 23.94 40.92
C ARG A 59 5.75 24.20 39.42
N LYS A 60 6.25 23.26 38.60
CA LYS A 60 5.96 23.20 37.15
C LYS A 60 4.45 23.05 36.96
N HIS A 61 3.84 24.01 36.27
CA HIS A 61 2.46 23.94 35.81
C HIS A 61 2.34 22.95 34.64
N ASP A 62 1.71 21.81 34.86
CA ASP A 62 1.14 20.98 33.80
C ASP A 62 -0.11 21.70 33.26
N GLN A 63 0.02 22.44 32.15
CA GLN A 63 -1.12 22.97 31.41
C GLN A 63 -1.78 21.83 30.63
N GLU A 64 -2.69 21.09 31.26
CA GLU A 64 -3.65 20.23 30.55
C GLU A 64 -4.71 21.09 29.86
N ILE A 65 -4.52 21.32 28.57
CA ILE A 65 -5.49 21.98 27.69
C ILE A 65 -6.41 20.90 27.10
N THR A 66 -7.71 21.17 27.13
CA THR A 66 -8.79 20.33 26.61
C THR A 66 -8.44 19.66 25.28
N SER A 67 -8.75 18.37 25.16
CA SER A 67 -8.41 17.61 23.95
C SER A 67 -9.34 17.93 22.78
N ARG A 68 -10.46 18.63 22.99
CA ARG A 68 -11.42 18.94 21.91
C ARG A 68 -11.75 20.43 21.86
N ASP A 69 -11.41 21.08 20.75
CA ASP A 69 -12.02 22.36 20.37
C ASP A 69 -13.47 22.08 19.96
N TYR A 70 -14.44 22.51 20.77
CA TYR A 70 -15.88 22.23 20.63
C TYR A 70 -16.57 22.89 19.41
N LYS A 71 -15.85 23.19 18.33
CA LYS A 71 -16.37 23.91 17.15
C LYS A 71 -16.46 23.12 15.85
N VAL A 72 -16.43 21.78 15.88
CA VAL A 72 -16.64 20.94 14.68
C VAL A 72 -17.83 20.00 14.85
N SER A 73 -18.66 19.95 13.80
CA SER A 73 -19.97 19.28 13.69
C SER A 73 -19.89 17.74 13.69
N ALA A 74 -20.98 17.10 14.13
CA ALA A 74 -21.41 15.69 14.01
C ALA A 74 -20.36 14.56 13.84
N SER A 75 -19.98 13.93 14.96
CA SER A 75 -19.53 12.52 15.12
C SER A 75 -18.64 11.90 14.02
N ASN A 76 -17.40 12.35 13.93
CA ASN A 76 -16.30 11.70 13.19
C ASN A 76 -15.74 10.44 13.90
N THR A 77 -16.36 10.00 15.00
CA THR A 77 -15.88 8.84 15.76
C THR A 77 -16.44 7.52 15.21
N VAL A 78 -15.56 6.59 14.85
CA VAL A 78 -15.90 5.23 14.43
C VAL A 78 -15.68 4.27 15.61
N LYS A 79 -16.69 3.44 15.92
CA LYS A 79 -16.64 2.42 16.98
C LYS A 79 -17.00 1.04 16.42
N GLY A 80 -16.41 -0.03 16.95
CA GLY A 80 -16.77 -1.39 16.56
C GLY A 80 -15.91 -2.47 17.21
N LEU A 81 -16.34 -3.73 17.10
CA LEU A 81 -15.56 -4.89 17.54
C LEU A 81 -14.59 -5.35 16.44
N ARG A 82 -13.36 -5.73 16.82
CA ARG A 82 -12.33 -6.24 15.92
C ARG A 82 -11.65 -7.48 16.50
N ASP A 83 -11.32 -8.44 15.65
CA ASP A 83 -10.58 -9.64 16.06
C ASP A 83 -9.10 -9.36 16.32
N ARG A 84 -8.51 -8.42 15.56
CA ARG A 84 -7.08 -8.12 15.62
C ARG A 84 -6.74 -7.32 16.90
N PRO A 85 -5.68 -7.72 17.65
CA PRO A 85 -5.17 -6.95 18.78
C PRO A 85 -4.50 -5.63 18.35
N PRO A 86 -4.29 -4.69 19.29
CA PRO A 86 -3.48 -3.49 19.04
C PRO A 86 -2.07 -3.86 18.56
N SER A 87 -1.52 -3.06 17.66
CA SER A 87 -0.23 -3.27 17.01
C SER A 87 0.89 -2.38 17.56
N SER A 88 0.57 -1.22 18.14
CA SER A 88 1.60 -0.35 18.73
C SER A 88 1.86 -0.67 20.21
N TYR A 89 0.81 -0.83 21.02
CA TYR A 89 0.97 -1.16 22.44
C TYR A 89 -0.26 -1.83 23.04
N SER A 90 -0.04 -2.79 23.94
CA SER A 90 -1.06 -3.43 24.78
C SER A 90 -0.67 -3.35 26.24
N LEU A 91 -1.63 -3.01 27.08
CA LEU A 91 -1.52 -2.85 28.52
C LEU A 91 -2.53 -3.76 29.20
N LYS A 92 -2.03 -4.83 29.82
CA LYS A 92 -2.82 -5.70 30.70
C LYS A 92 -2.71 -5.23 32.13
N MET A 93 -3.83 -5.22 32.83
CA MET A 93 -3.92 -4.90 34.25
C MET A 93 -4.60 -6.07 34.96
N GLU A 94 -4.10 -6.42 36.14
CA GLU A 94 -4.63 -7.52 36.98
C GLU A 94 -5.21 -7.00 38.30
N SER A 95 -5.26 -5.68 38.48
CA SER A 95 -5.69 -5.01 39.71
C SER A 95 -6.43 -3.70 39.43
N PHE A 96 -7.26 -3.68 38.39
CA PHE A 96 -7.90 -2.46 37.87
C PHE A 96 -8.77 -1.73 38.91
N ASN A 97 -9.52 -2.48 39.71
CA ASN A 97 -10.43 -1.94 40.72
C ASN A 97 -9.70 -1.15 41.80
N THR A 98 -8.44 -1.48 42.10
CA THR A 98 -7.60 -0.71 43.02
C THR A 98 -7.37 0.70 42.50
N LEU A 99 -7.03 0.82 41.22
CA LEU A 99 -6.83 2.12 40.57
C LEU A 99 -8.14 2.90 40.46
N LEU A 100 -9.25 2.21 40.17
CA LEU A 100 -10.56 2.84 40.06
C LEU A 100 -11.09 3.43 41.37
N LYS A 101 -10.73 2.84 42.50
CA LYS A 101 -11.09 3.32 43.85
C LYS A 101 -10.10 4.34 44.41
N SER A 102 -9.01 4.60 43.70
CA SER A 102 -7.98 5.53 44.17
C SER A 102 -8.53 6.95 44.29
N THR A 103 -8.23 7.61 45.41
CA THR A 103 -8.53 9.03 45.63
C THR A 103 -7.36 9.94 45.28
N ASN A 104 -6.14 9.38 45.21
CA ASN A 104 -4.89 10.13 45.08
C ASN A 104 -4.29 10.08 43.68
N THR A 105 -4.77 9.16 42.83
CA THR A 105 -4.42 9.13 41.40
C THR A 105 -5.69 8.92 40.60
N ASP A 106 -5.83 9.70 39.53
CA ASP A 106 -6.97 9.69 38.61
C ASP A 106 -6.70 8.87 37.33
N ARG A 107 -5.42 8.56 37.07
CA ARG A 107 -4.96 7.87 35.87
C ARG A 107 -3.80 6.92 36.13
N TYR A 108 -3.58 6.04 35.17
CA TYR A 108 -2.35 5.27 35.01
C TYR A 108 -1.68 5.67 33.70
N VAL A 109 -0.36 5.89 33.76
CA VAL A 109 0.48 6.19 32.60
C VAL A 109 1.38 4.98 32.37
N SER A 110 1.36 4.41 31.17
CA SER A 110 2.23 3.29 30.82
C SER A 110 3.70 3.69 30.81
N ARG A 111 4.59 2.69 30.76
CA ARG A 111 5.96 2.95 30.33
C ARG A 111 5.98 3.48 28.89
N PRO A 112 7.01 4.26 28.51
CA PRO A 112 7.18 4.67 27.13
C PRO A 112 7.32 3.47 26.20
N PHE A 113 6.73 3.57 25.01
CA PHE A 113 6.90 2.61 23.93
C PHE A 113 7.17 3.35 22.61
N SER A 114 7.98 2.76 21.74
CA SER A 114 8.35 3.39 20.47
C SER A 114 7.37 2.99 19.37
N ALA A 115 6.81 3.98 18.67
CA ALA A 115 5.97 3.78 17.50
C ALA A 115 6.16 4.93 16.51
N VAL A 116 6.15 4.63 15.21
CA VAL A 116 6.23 5.62 14.11
C VAL A 116 7.34 6.68 14.26
N GLY A 117 8.48 6.29 14.85
CA GLY A 117 9.66 7.15 15.02
C GLY A 117 9.65 8.04 16.28
N TYR A 118 8.65 7.91 17.15
CA TYR A 118 8.57 8.66 18.41
C TYR A 118 8.33 7.74 19.60
N ASN A 119 8.56 8.25 20.81
CA ASN A 119 8.16 7.58 22.04
C ASN A 119 6.77 8.05 22.47
N TRP A 120 5.98 7.11 22.96
CA TRP A 120 4.58 7.31 23.33
C TRP A 120 4.29 6.70 24.68
N THR A 121 3.28 7.22 25.38
CA THR A 121 2.67 6.56 26.53
C THR A 121 1.17 6.39 26.33
N LEU A 122 0.63 5.28 26.82
CA LEU A 122 -0.80 5.03 26.90
C LEU A 122 -1.27 5.50 28.28
N VAL A 123 -2.24 6.40 28.29
CA VAL A 123 -2.82 6.99 29.50
C VAL A 123 -4.24 6.48 29.67
N VAL A 124 -4.51 5.81 30.79
CA VAL A 124 -5.81 5.23 31.14
C VAL A 124 -6.38 6.00 32.32
N TYR A 125 -7.57 6.56 32.16
CA TYR A 125 -8.35 7.12 33.27
C TYR A 125 -9.51 6.17 33.61
N PRO A 126 -9.41 5.36 34.68
CA PRO A 126 -10.46 4.41 35.03
C PRO A 126 -11.80 5.04 35.38
N ASN A 127 -11.79 6.25 35.95
CA ASN A 127 -13.01 6.99 36.31
C ASN A 127 -13.20 8.24 35.43
N GLY A 128 -12.50 8.25 34.30
CA GLY A 128 -12.60 9.27 33.28
C GLY A 128 -11.79 10.53 33.55
N ASN A 129 -11.34 11.17 32.48
CA ASN A 129 -10.67 12.47 32.55
C ASN A 129 -11.71 13.58 32.79
N LYS A 130 -11.79 14.06 34.03
CA LYS A 130 -12.76 15.09 34.43
C LYS A 130 -12.52 16.43 33.74
N ASN A 131 -11.28 16.74 33.38
CA ASN A 131 -10.90 17.96 32.68
C ASN A 131 -11.34 17.94 31.20
N ASP A 132 -11.78 16.80 30.70
CA ASP A 132 -12.18 16.58 29.32
C ASP A 132 -13.57 15.93 29.21
N ASN A 133 -14.44 16.16 30.21
CA ASN A 133 -15.81 15.65 30.25
C ASN A 133 -15.93 14.11 30.19
N GLY A 134 -14.95 13.39 30.74
CA GLY A 134 -14.92 11.92 30.77
C GLY A 134 -15.62 11.28 31.97
N ALA A 135 -16.18 12.05 32.90
CA ALA A 135 -16.76 11.53 34.14
C ALA A 135 -17.79 10.41 33.88
N GLY A 136 -17.62 9.26 34.54
CA GLY A 136 -18.48 8.09 34.36
C GLY A 136 -18.09 7.16 33.20
N PHE A 137 -17.01 7.46 32.49
CA PHE A 137 -16.47 6.65 31.41
C PHE A 137 -15.03 6.24 31.68
N ILE A 138 -14.58 5.15 31.07
CA ILE A 138 -13.16 4.91 30.83
C ILE A 138 -12.72 5.93 29.78
N SER A 139 -11.65 6.67 30.06
CA SER A 139 -10.97 7.50 29.06
C SER A 139 -9.61 6.92 28.70
N LEU A 140 -9.26 6.99 27.42
CA LEU A 140 -7.98 6.53 26.91
C LEU A 140 -7.34 7.63 26.07
N TYR A 141 -6.06 7.89 26.32
CA TYR A 141 -5.26 8.86 25.59
C TYR A 141 -3.89 8.28 25.24
N ALA A 142 -3.29 8.82 24.19
CA ALA A 142 -1.90 8.60 23.85
C ALA A 142 -1.18 9.93 24.00
N ALA A 143 -0.01 9.91 24.66
CA ALA A 143 0.85 11.08 24.77
C ALA A 143 2.18 10.84 24.06
N ILE A 144 2.59 11.77 23.21
CA ILE A 144 3.90 11.77 22.56
C ILE A 144 4.94 12.38 23.52
N ASP A 145 6.12 11.78 23.55
CA ASP A 145 7.29 12.38 24.19
C ASP A 145 7.78 13.56 23.34
N ASN A 146 7.68 14.77 23.88
CA ASN A 146 8.07 15.98 23.19
C ASN A 146 9.56 16.32 23.31
N SER A 147 10.36 15.54 24.05
CA SER A 147 11.80 15.77 24.19
C SER A 147 12.55 15.70 22.85
N THR A 148 11.98 14.98 21.87
CA THR A 148 12.52 14.85 20.51
C THR A 148 11.80 15.73 19.48
N LEU A 149 10.78 16.51 19.87
CA LEU A 149 10.05 17.39 18.96
C LEU A 149 10.67 18.78 18.95
N SER A 150 10.85 19.36 17.76
CA SER A 150 11.19 20.78 17.68
C SER A 150 9.95 21.65 17.97
N PRO A 151 10.10 22.88 18.52
CA PRO A 151 8.97 23.72 18.91
C PRO A 151 7.95 24.06 17.80
N HIS A 152 8.39 23.99 16.53
CA HIS A 152 7.57 24.30 15.35
C HIS A 152 7.10 23.04 14.61
N GLN A 153 7.45 21.85 15.08
CA GLN A 153 7.07 20.60 14.44
C GLN A 153 5.65 20.19 14.84
N GLU A 154 4.87 19.83 13.82
CA GLU A 154 3.56 19.20 13.98
C GLU A 154 3.63 17.75 13.46
N VAL A 155 3.04 16.83 14.21
CA VAL A 155 2.94 15.42 13.83
C VAL A 155 1.46 15.05 13.76
N TYR A 156 0.99 14.70 12.57
CA TYR A 156 -0.39 14.25 12.34
C TYR A 156 -0.45 12.73 12.49
N VAL A 157 -1.32 12.25 13.38
CA VAL A 157 -1.36 10.85 13.80
C VAL A 157 -2.80 10.35 13.87
N ASP A 158 -3.05 9.19 13.29
CA ASP A 158 -4.29 8.44 13.50
C ASP A 158 -4.13 7.57 14.74
N LEU A 159 -5.06 7.73 15.69
CA LEU A 159 -5.13 6.93 16.90
C LEU A 159 -6.35 6.02 16.86
N ARG A 160 -6.12 4.74 17.15
CA ARG A 160 -7.19 3.79 17.43
C ARG A 160 -6.94 3.15 18.78
N PHE A 161 -7.90 3.29 19.69
CA PHE A 161 -7.83 2.67 21.01
C PHE A 161 -8.63 1.39 21.07
N TYR A 162 -8.20 0.51 21.96
CA TYR A 162 -8.69 -0.86 22.09
C TYR A 162 -9.05 -1.14 23.55
N VAL A 163 -10.16 -1.84 23.77
CA VAL A 163 -10.54 -2.46 25.04
C VAL A 163 -10.89 -3.93 24.76
N PHE A 164 -10.15 -4.86 25.35
CA PHE A 164 -10.39 -6.29 25.11
C PHE A 164 -11.71 -6.74 25.75
N ASN A 165 -12.48 -7.52 25.01
CA ASN A 165 -13.69 -8.20 25.46
C ASN A 165 -13.43 -9.72 25.44
N ARG A 166 -13.40 -10.34 26.61
CA ARG A 166 -13.10 -11.77 26.75
C ARG A 166 -14.23 -12.69 26.29
N ILE A 167 -15.48 -12.26 26.39
CA ILE A 167 -16.66 -13.07 25.99
C ILE A 167 -16.66 -13.21 24.47
N GLU A 168 -16.59 -12.08 23.77
CA GLU A 168 -16.54 -12.05 22.31
C GLU A 168 -15.18 -12.49 21.75
N LYS A 169 -14.13 -12.50 22.60
CA LYS A 169 -12.72 -12.69 22.22
C LYS A 169 -12.28 -11.71 21.14
N LYS A 170 -12.79 -10.47 21.25
CA LYS A 170 -12.58 -9.36 20.32
C LYS A 170 -12.22 -8.11 21.09
N TYR A 171 -11.78 -7.08 20.39
CA TYR A 171 -11.49 -5.78 20.96
C TYR A 171 -12.58 -4.79 20.55
N PHE A 172 -13.20 -4.13 21.52
CA PHE A 172 -13.90 -2.89 21.25
C PHE A 172 -12.88 -1.84 20.83
N THR A 173 -13.16 -1.16 19.72
CA THR A 173 -12.28 -0.16 19.14
C THR A 173 -13.00 1.16 18.98
N ILE A 174 -12.25 2.23 19.18
CA ILE A 174 -12.68 3.61 18.94
C ILE A 174 -11.55 4.36 18.24
N GLN A 175 -11.91 5.10 17.20
CA GLN A 175 -10.99 5.96 16.44
C GLN A 175 -11.74 7.18 15.93
N ASP A 176 -11.02 8.23 15.58
CA ASP A 176 -11.56 9.38 14.87
C ASP A 176 -11.27 9.23 13.37
N THR A 177 -12.06 9.87 12.52
CA THR A 177 -11.75 9.93 11.08
C THR A 177 -10.71 11.00 10.76
N ASP A 178 -10.54 11.97 11.66
CA ASP A 178 -9.55 13.03 11.51
C ASP A 178 -8.25 12.67 12.24
N GLY A 179 -7.12 13.03 11.62
CA GLY A 179 -5.81 12.88 12.24
C GLY A 179 -5.62 13.84 13.41
N TRP A 180 -5.00 13.36 14.48
CA TRP A 180 -4.67 14.13 15.67
C TRP A 180 -3.37 14.90 15.47
N ARG A 181 -3.40 16.20 15.74
CA ARG A 181 -2.26 17.09 15.55
C ARG A 181 -1.46 17.25 16.84
N PHE A 182 -0.41 16.47 16.98
CA PHE A 182 0.55 16.57 18.07
C PHE A 182 1.55 17.69 17.81
N SER A 183 1.94 18.41 18.86
CA SER A 183 2.98 19.43 18.82
C SER A 183 3.75 19.46 20.13
N TYR A 184 4.81 20.28 20.18
CA TYR A 184 5.58 20.49 21.41
C TYR A 184 4.70 20.91 22.61
N PHE A 185 3.64 21.70 22.35
CA PHE A 185 2.72 22.22 23.38
C PHE A 185 1.46 21.37 23.59
N LYS A 186 1.07 20.56 22.59
CA LYS A 186 -0.10 19.69 22.67
C LYS A 186 0.31 18.25 22.41
N THR A 187 0.70 17.58 23.49
CA THR A 187 1.36 16.27 23.44
C THR A 187 0.41 15.10 23.66
N MET A 188 -0.84 15.32 24.06
CA MET A 188 -1.77 14.25 24.43
C MET A 188 -3.11 14.40 23.71
N TRP A 189 -3.57 13.31 23.11
CA TRP A 189 -4.87 13.22 22.43
C TRP A 189 -5.53 11.86 22.68
N GLY A 190 -6.85 11.81 22.58
CA GLY A 190 -7.61 10.60 22.88
C GLY A 190 -9.10 10.84 23.01
N PHE A 191 -9.75 9.92 23.72
CA PHE A 191 -11.18 9.91 23.91
C PHE A 191 -11.50 9.95 25.40
N SER A 192 -12.21 10.99 25.82
CA SER A 192 -12.72 11.10 27.18
C SER A 192 -13.84 10.11 27.49
N GLN A 193 -14.58 9.65 26.49
CA GLN A 193 -15.73 8.75 26.65
C GLN A 193 -15.61 7.50 25.76
N VAL A 194 -14.66 6.62 26.10
CA VAL A 194 -14.43 5.36 25.36
C VAL A 194 -15.55 4.37 25.62
N LEU A 195 -15.75 4.04 26.90
CA LEU A 195 -16.72 3.04 27.35
C LEU A 195 -17.30 3.45 28.70
N PRO A 196 -18.63 3.41 28.93
CA PRO A 196 -19.20 3.71 30.24
C PRO A 196 -18.62 2.79 31.32
N VAL A 197 -18.30 3.33 32.50
CA VAL A 197 -17.73 2.56 33.62
C VAL A 197 -18.67 1.42 34.02
N ASN A 198 -19.99 1.67 34.02
CA ASN A 198 -20.98 0.64 34.37
C ASN A 198 -20.98 -0.52 33.35
N THR A 199 -20.88 -0.22 32.06
CA THR A 199 -20.75 -1.23 31.00
C THR A 199 -19.45 -2.02 31.16
N PHE A 200 -18.33 -1.35 31.45
CA PHE A 200 -17.03 -1.99 31.63
C PHE A 200 -17.02 -2.95 32.83
N LYS A 201 -17.64 -2.56 33.95
CA LYS A 201 -17.68 -3.33 35.21
C LYS A 201 -18.62 -4.53 35.19
N ASP A 202 -19.70 -4.44 34.42
CA ASP A 202 -20.68 -5.52 34.35
C ASP A 202 -20.03 -6.76 33.73
N SER A 203 -19.93 -7.82 34.53
CA SER A 203 -19.28 -9.07 34.15
C SER A 203 -19.91 -9.73 32.92
N ASN A 204 -21.18 -9.41 32.62
CA ASN A 204 -21.86 -9.92 31.42
C ASN A 204 -21.35 -9.27 30.13
N ASN A 205 -20.65 -8.14 30.21
CA ASN A 205 -20.08 -7.45 29.05
C ASN A 205 -18.65 -7.88 28.73
N GLY A 206 -17.96 -8.57 29.65
CA GLY A 206 -16.68 -9.25 29.37
C GLY A 206 -15.42 -8.38 29.28
N TYR A 207 -15.49 -7.09 29.58
CA TYR A 207 -14.33 -6.17 29.55
C TYR A 207 -13.44 -6.24 30.80
N LEU A 208 -14.07 -6.43 31.96
CA LEU A 208 -13.41 -6.79 33.21
C LEU A 208 -13.64 -8.29 33.45
N TYR A 209 -12.57 -9.07 33.54
CA TYR A 209 -12.61 -10.52 33.63
C TYR A 209 -11.69 -11.04 34.73
N ASP A 210 -11.83 -12.33 35.08
CA ASP A 210 -10.99 -12.99 36.10
C ASP A 210 -10.88 -12.16 37.40
N GLY A 211 -12.00 -11.58 37.84
CA GLY A 211 -12.15 -10.78 39.06
C GLY A 211 -11.66 -9.33 38.96
N ASP A 212 -10.51 -9.08 38.31
CA ASP A 212 -9.92 -7.73 38.25
C ASP A 212 -8.99 -7.48 37.05
N HIS A 213 -9.08 -8.32 36.02
CA HIS A 213 -8.23 -8.26 34.84
C HIS A 213 -8.89 -7.48 33.71
N CYS A 214 -8.11 -6.64 33.03
CA CYS A 214 -8.54 -5.98 31.80
C CYS A 214 -7.35 -5.70 30.86
N GLU A 215 -7.64 -5.41 29.60
CA GLU A 215 -6.61 -5.07 28.62
C GLU A 215 -7.04 -3.85 27.80
N PHE A 216 -6.13 -2.87 27.73
CA PHE A 216 -6.24 -1.68 26.90
C PHE A 216 -5.15 -1.69 25.84
N GLY A 217 -5.38 -1.00 24.73
CA GLY A 217 -4.34 -0.86 23.72
C GLY A 217 -4.53 0.34 22.82
N VAL A 218 -3.50 0.59 22.01
CA VAL A 218 -3.50 1.68 21.04
C VAL A 218 -2.73 1.28 19.78
N ASP A 219 -3.24 1.71 18.63
CA ASP A 219 -2.48 1.87 17.40
C ASP A 219 -2.15 3.35 17.21
N VAL A 220 -0.88 3.62 16.90
CA VAL A 220 -0.37 4.93 16.53
C VAL A 220 0.13 4.82 15.09
N THR A 221 -0.52 5.53 14.17
CA THR A 221 -0.15 5.51 12.74
C THR A 221 0.03 6.92 12.23
N ILE A 222 1.08 7.16 11.44
CA ILE A 222 1.22 8.42 10.68
C ILE A 222 0.71 8.14 9.27
N PRO A 223 -0.41 8.75 8.84
CA PRO A 223 -0.86 8.62 7.46
C PRO A 223 0.17 9.30 6.55
N THR A 224 0.96 8.51 5.81
CA THR A 224 1.88 9.05 4.82
C THR A 224 1.11 9.41 3.55
N THR A 225 1.42 10.55 2.94
CA THR A 225 0.97 10.83 1.58
C THR A 225 1.49 9.77 0.64
N PHE A 226 0.78 9.54 -0.47
CA PHE A 226 1.27 8.68 -1.53
C PHE A 226 2.68 9.15 -1.93
N LYS A 227 3.58 8.20 -2.12
CA LYS A 227 4.92 8.47 -2.65
C LYS A 227 4.87 8.32 -4.15
N GLU A 228 4.35 7.18 -4.59
CA GLU A 228 4.26 6.86 -6.00
C GLU A 228 2.86 7.20 -6.55
N SER A 229 2.81 7.62 -7.81
CA SER A 229 1.57 7.82 -8.55
C SER A 229 1.75 7.50 -10.03
N GLU A 230 0.64 7.32 -10.74
CA GLU A 230 0.66 7.09 -12.18
C GLU A 230 -0.36 7.95 -12.93
N LEU A 231 -0.01 8.34 -14.15
CA LEU A 231 -0.91 8.99 -15.10
C LEU A 231 -1.16 8.06 -16.27
N PHE A 232 -2.35 7.51 -16.34
CA PHE A 232 -2.87 6.77 -17.48
C PHE A 232 -3.44 7.75 -18.51
N THR A 233 -3.08 7.58 -19.78
CA THR A 233 -3.57 8.41 -20.89
C THR A 233 -3.86 7.52 -22.08
N ILE A 234 -5.01 7.72 -22.73
CA ILE A 234 -5.31 7.14 -24.04
C ILE A 234 -5.10 8.23 -25.07
N THR A 235 -4.25 7.96 -26.06
CA THR A 235 -4.08 8.82 -27.22
C THR A 235 -4.82 8.20 -28.39
N ASP A 236 -5.60 9.01 -29.10
CA ASP A 236 -6.31 8.65 -30.32
C ASP A 236 -5.80 9.50 -31.51
N ASN A 237 -6.46 9.37 -32.66
CA ASN A 237 -6.21 10.23 -33.84
C ASN A 237 -4.76 10.23 -34.33
N PHE A 238 -4.12 9.06 -34.36
CA PHE A 238 -2.75 8.94 -34.86
C PHE A 238 -2.66 9.26 -36.36
N HIS A 239 -1.66 10.07 -36.74
CA HIS A 239 -1.24 10.17 -38.14
C HIS A 239 -0.76 8.80 -38.63
N ASN A 240 -1.22 8.36 -39.80
CA ASN A 240 -0.92 7.03 -40.36
C ASN A 240 -1.31 5.86 -39.43
N ALA A 241 -2.50 5.94 -38.82
CA ALA A 241 -3.09 4.88 -37.99
C ALA A 241 -3.25 3.52 -38.69
N LYS A 242 -3.16 3.48 -40.03
CA LYS A 242 -3.34 2.28 -40.85
C LYS A 242 -2.03 1.73 -41.36
N TYR A 243 -1.88 0.43 -41.29
CA TYR A 243 -0.80 -0.31 -41.95
C TYR A 243 -1.38 -1.47 -42.75
N THR A 244 -1.12 -1.48 -44.05
CA THR A 244 -1.55 -2.51 -44.98
C THR A 244 -0.37 -3.39 -45.36
N TRP A 245 -0.53 -4.71 -45.23
CA TRP A 245 0.43 -5.71 -45.67
C TRP A 245 -0.11 -6.48 -46.87
N THR A 246 0.64 -6.41 -47.98
CA THR A 246 0.35 -7.11 -49.22
C THR A 246 1.16 -8.40 -49.30
N ILE A 247 0.46 -9.53 -49.23
CA ILE A 247 1.04 -10.87 -49.27
C ILE A 247 0.91 -11.40 -50.71
N GLN A 248 2.03 -11.46 -51.41
CA GLN A 248 2.09 -12.02 -52.76
C GLN A 248 2.29 -13.53 -52.72
N LYS A 249 1.84 -14.22 -53.78
CA LYS A 249 1.98 -15.67 -53.95
C LYS A 249 1.42 -16.44 -52.74
N PHE A 250 0.25 -16.03 -52.23
CA PHE A 250 -0.34 -16.55 -51.00
C PHE A 250 -0.47 -18.08 -50.99
N SER A 251 -0.78 -18.69 -52.14
CA SER A 251 -0.85 -20.13 -52.33
C SER A 251 0.44 -20.90 -52.01
N THR A 252 1.59 -20.21 -52.03
CA THR A 252 2.91 -20.79 -51.75
C THR A 252 3.31 -20.73 -50.28
N LEU A 253 2.46 -20.15 -49.41
CA LEU A 253 2.73 -20.06 -47.97
C LEU A 253 2.48 -21.40 -47.27
N LEU A 254 3.57 -22.14 -47.02
CA LEU A 254 3.54 -23.48 -46.42
C LEU A 254 3.78 -23.51 -44.91
N LYS A 255 4.29 -22.43 -44.30
CA LYS A 255 4.52 -22.37 -42.85
C LYS A 255 3.21 -22.09 -42.10
N ASP A 256 3.16 -22.51 -40.84
CA ASP A 256 2.00 -22.23 -39.99
C ASP A 256 1.79 -20.74 -39.76
N THR A 257 2.87 -19.97 -39.66
CA THR A 257 2.85 -18.56 -39.24
C THR A 257 3.76 -17.70 -40.11
N TYR A 258 3.28 -16.52 -40.50
CA TYR A 258 4.04 -15.47 -41.18
C TYR A 258 3.82 -14.12 -40.50
N TYR A 259 4.82 -13.25 -40.55
CA TYR A 259 4.78 -11.91 -39.98
C TYR A 259 5.01 -10.86 -41.08
N SER A 260 4.34 -9.72 -40.95
CA SER A 260 4.65 -8.53 -41.74
C SER A 260 6.00 -7.93 -41.34
N ASP A 261 6.45 -6.92 -42.08
CA ASP A 261 7.47 -6.01 -41.59
C ASP A 261 6.97 -5.28 -40.33
N VAL A 262 7.92 -4.80 -39.53
CA VAL A 262 7.61 -3.99 -38.33
C VAL A 262 7.15 -2.61 -38.77
N PHE A 263 6.03 -2.14 -38.22
CA PHE A 263 5.52 -0.79 -38.40
C PHE A 263 5.31 -0.12 -37.04
N SER A 264 5.22 1.21 -37.03
CA SER A 264 5.12 1.98 -35.78
C SER A 264 3.91 2.90 -35.77
N VAL A 265 3.10 2.82 -34.71
CA VAL A 265 1.96 3.70 -34.44
C VAL A 265 1.94 4.03 -32.95
N GLY A 266 1.69 5.31 -32.62
CA GLY A 266 1.64 5.80 -31.24
C GLY A 266 2.91 5.53 -30.42
N GLY A 267 4.08 5.60 -31.07
CA GLY A 267 5.37 5.37 -30.42
C GLY A 267 5.65 3.92 -30.04
N ARG A 268 4.84 2.96 -30.52
CA ARG A 268 5.04 1.53 -30.34
C ARG A 268 5.25 0.83 -31.67
N SER A 269 6.10 -0.19 -31.67
CA SER A 269 6.34 -1.06 -32.82
C SER A 269 5.48 -2.31 -32.78
N TRP A 270 4.91 -2.66 -33.94
CA TRP A 270 3.90 -3.69 -34.13
C TRP A 270 4.23 -4.54 -35.36
N THR A 271 3.68 -5.75 -35.40
CA THR A 271 3.67 -6.62 -36.59
C THR A 271 2.29 -7.26 -36.74
N ILE A 272 1.90 -7.56 -37.98
CA ILE A 272 0.74 -8.40 -38.26
C ILE A 272 1.23 -9.84 -38.33
N GLN A 273 0.60 -10.74 -37.57
CA GLN A 273 0.77 -12.18 -37.71
C GLN A 273 -0.40 -12.74 -38.54
N VAL A 274 -0.09 -13.51 -39.58
CA VAL A 274 -1.06 -14.30 -40.34
C VAL A 274 -0.73 -15.78 -40.25
N ASN A 275 -1.75 -16.60 -40.00
CA ASN A 275 -1.69 -18.05 -40.10
C ASN A 275 -2.54 -18.50 -41.30
N PRO A 276 -1.94 -18.73 -42.48
CA PRO A 276 -2.67 -18.98 -43.74
C PRO A 276 -3.62 -20.18 -43.66
N SER A 277 -3.23 -21.23 -42.93
CA SER A 277 -4.01 -22.45 -42.70
C SER A 277 -4.75 -22.44 -41.36
N GLY A 278 -4.78 -21.31 -40.65
CA GLY A 278 -5.46 -21.15 -39.37
C GLY A 278 -4.67 -21.63 -38.15
N ARG A 279 -5.10 -21.18 -36.98
CA ARG A 279 -4.52 -21.49 -35.66
C ARG A 279 -5.61 -21.90 -34.67
N ALA A 280 -5.27 -22.82 -33.76
CA ALA A 280 -6.18 -23.34 -32.71
C ALA A 280 -7.57 -23.72 -33.27
N THR A 281 -8.64 -23.11 -32.76
CA THR A 281 -10.03 -23.45 -33.16
C THR A 281 -10.36 -23.13 -34.62
N GLY A 282 -9.51 -22.37 -35.32
CA GLY A 282 -9.66 -22.07 -36.75
C GLY A 282 -8.83 -22.95 -37.69
N ALA A 283 -7.97 -23.84 -37.15
CA ALA A 283 -7.04 -24.63 -37.94
C ALA A 283 -7.74 -25.43 -39.06
N GLY A 284 -7.17 -25.36 -40.26
CA GLY A 284 -7.62 -26.04 -41.49
C GLY A 284 -8.88 -25.46 -42.14
N LYS A 285 -9.56 -24.49 -41.50
CA LYS A 285 -10.87 -23.99 -41.95
C LYS A 285 -10.94 -22.48 -42.11
N PHE A 286 -10.12 -21.74 -41.37
CA PHE A 286 -10.10 -20.28 -41.37
C PHE A 286 -8.66 -19.79 -41.50
N LEU A 287 -8.47 -18.62 -42.11
CA LEU A 287 -7.27 -17.84 -41.89
C LEU A 287 -7.36 -17.20 -40.50
N SER A 288 -6.26 -17.19 -39.76
CA SER A 288 -6.15 -16.46 -38.49
C SER A 288 -5.26 -15.25 -38.64
N MET A 289 -5.58 -14.17 -37.93
CA MET A 289 -4.85 -12.91 -37.98
C MET A 289 -4.76 -12.28 -36.59
N TYR A 290 -3.58 -11.74 -36.26
CA TYR A 290 -3.29 -11.10 -34.97
C TYR A 290 -2.48 -9.83 -35.19
N LEU A 291 -2.68 -8.85 -34.30
CA LEU A 291 -1.68 -7.81 -34.04
C LEU A 291 -0.73 -8.32 -32.97
N VAL A 292 0.58 -8.13 -33.18
CA VAL A 292 1.61 -8.53 -32.23
C VAL A 292 2.48 -7.32 -31.91
N LEU A 293 2.62 -7.04 -30.62
CA LEU A 293 3.53 -6.05 -30.08
C LEU A 293 4.97 -6.53 -30.27
N SER A 294 5.76 -5.78 -31.04
CA SER A 294 7.14 -6.15 -31.34
C SER A 294 8.07 -5.83 -30.17
N ASP A 295 9.11 -6.63 -29.98
CA ASP A 295 10.25 -6.31 -29.12
C ASP A 295 11.23 -5.32 -29.79
N GLN A 296 11.23 -5.27 -31.11
CA GLN A 296 12.10 -4.37 -31.86
C GLN A 296 11.75 -2.91 -31.58
N ASN A 297 12.76 -2.12 -31.22
CA ASN A 297 12.66 -0.67 -30.95
C ASN A 297 11.73 -0.26 -29.79
N ASN A 298 11.09 -1.20 -29.11
CA ASN A 298 10.29 -0.93 -27.92
C ASN A 298 11.12 -1.17 -26.65
N LYS A 299 11.05 -0.24 -25.69
CA LYS A 299 11.56 -0.45 -24.33
C LYS A 299 10.37 -0.61 -23.39
N PHE A 300 10.31 -1.75 -22.72
CA PHE A 300 9.22 -2.06 -21.78
C PHE A 300 9.67 -1.89 -20.35
N ARG A 301 8.81 -1.29 -19.53
CA ARG A 301 9.00 -1.30 -18.08
C ARG A 301 8.44 -2.62 -17.51
N PRO A 302 8.99 -3.13 -16.40
CA PRO A 302 8.36 -4.25 -15.68
C PRO A 302 6.87 -3.95 -15.43
N TYR A 303 6.03 -4.94 -15.69
CA TYR A 303 4.57 -4.87 -15.52
C TYR A 303 3.83 -3.85 -16.42
N GLU A 304 4.50 -3.27 -17.42
CA GLU A 304 3.85 -2.37 -18.37
C GLU A 304 2.78 -3.11 -19.20
N LYS A 305 1.57 -2.55 -19.21
CA LYS A 305 0.45 -2.99 -20.04
C LYS A 305 0.02 -1.88 -20.97
N ILE A 306 -0.30 -2.24 -22.20
CA ILE A 306 -0.65 -1.30 -23.27
C ILE A 306 -2.03 -1.67 -23.79
N TYR A 307 -3.02 -0.85 -23.46
CA TYR A 307 -4.32 -0.93 -24.08
C TYR A 307 -4.25 -0.46 -25.52
N VAL A 308 -4.91 -1.19 -26.42
CA VAL A 308 -5.06 -0.82 -27.82
C VAL A 308 -6.51 -1.04 -28.23
N LEU A 309 -7.08 -0.02 -28.85
CA LEU A 309 -8.33 -0.07 -29.58
C LEU A 309 -8.02 0.12 -31.08
N GLY A 310 -8.67 -0.68 -31.93
CA GLY A 310 -8.48 -0.62 -33.36
C GLY A 310 -9.31 -1.65 -34.10
N LYS A 311 -8.87 -1.97 -35.32
CA LYS A 311 -9.51 -2.92 -36.23
C LYS A 311 -8.47 -3.71 -36.99
N LEU A 312 -8.71 -5.00 -37.13
CA LEU A 312 -8.01 -5.87 -38.06
C LEU A 312 -8.90 -6.07 -39.30
N ARG A 313 -8.31 -6.15 -40.49
CA ARG A 313 -9.05 -6.33 -41.74
C ARG A 313 -8.37 -7.29 -42.71
N VAL A 314 -9.20 -8.03 -43.44
CA VAL A 314 -8.86 -8.60 -44.74
C VAL A 314 -9.53 -7.72 -45.80
N LEU A 315 -8.73 -7.10 -46.65
CA LEU A 315 -9.20 -6.13 -47.62
C LEU A 315 -9.82 -6.81 -48.84
N ASN A 316 -10.95 -6.27 -49.29
CA ASN A 316 -11.55 -6.68 -50.53
C ASN A 316 -10.92 -5.92 -51.71
N GLN A 317 -10.62 -6.62 -52.80
CA GLN A 317 -9.93 -6.05 -53.97
C GLN A 317 -10.87 -5.81 -55.16
N ARG A 318 -12.19 -5.95 -54.98
CA ARG A 318 -13.21 -5.82 -56.03
C ARG A 318 -14.35 -4.86 -55.66
N ASN A 319 -14.06 -3.87 -54.81
CA ASN A 319 -15.02 -2.86 -54.33
C ASN A 319 -16.20 -3.40 -53.51
N PHE A 320 -16.09 -4.60 -52.93
CA PHE A 320 -17.00 -5.03 -51.86
C PHE A 320 -16.47 -4.64 -50.48
N ASN A 321 -17.24 -4.94 -49.43
CA ASN A 321 -16.84 -4.68 -48.05
C ASN A 321 -15.66 -5.57 -47.62
N ASN A 322 -14.77 -5.00 -46.81
CA ASN A 322 -13.72 -5.73 -46.12
C ASN A 322 -14.32 -6.67 -45.06
N VAL A 323 -13.60 -7.74 -44.71
CA VAL A 323 -13.86 -8.45 -43.45
C VAL A 323 -13.11 -7.71 -42.36
N GLU A 324 -13.83 -7.20 -41.37
CA GLU A 324 -13.30 -6.40 -40.27
C GLU A 324 -13.64 -7.04 -38.93
N MET A 325 -12.66 -7.06 -38.02
CA MET A 325 -12.84 -7.49 -36.64
C MET A 325 -12.24 -6.44 -35.70
N GLN A 326 -12.93 -6.16 -34.59
CA GLN A 326 -12.48 -5.17 -33.61
C GLN A 326 -11.20 -5.65 -32.90
N LEU A 327 -10.28 -4.75 -32.64
CA LEU A 327 -9.16 -4.96 -31.73
C LEU A 327 -9.45 -4.15 -30.47
N ASP A 328 -9.61 -4.82 -29.33
CA ASP A 328 -9.85 -4.19 -28.04
C ASP A 328 -9.17 -5.06 -26.98
N PHE A 329 -7.93 -4.70 -26.61
CA PHE A 329 -7.10 -5.58 -25.82
C PHE A 329 -5.98 -4.89 -25.04
N TRP A 330 -5.57 -5.51 -23.94
CA TRP A 330 -4.40 -5.14 -23.14
C TRP A 330 -3.20 -6.02 -23.48
N PHE A 331 -2.25 -5.46 -24.21
CA PHE A 331 -0.99 -6.11 -24.55
C PHE A 331 -0.03 -6.06 -23.37
N ASN A 332 0.67 -7.17 -23.12
CA ASN A 332 1.81 -7.21 -22.21
C ASN A 332 3.10 -7.00 -23.00
N GLY A 333 4.07 -6.29 -22.42
CA GLY A 333 5.43 -6.26 -22.96
C GLY A 333 6.00 -7.68 -23.14
N PRO A 334 6.71 -7.97 -24.24
CA PRO A 334 7.39 -9.24 -24.43
C PRO A 334 8.25 -9.60 -23.21
N GLY A 335 8.11 -10.83 -22.72
CA GLY A 335 8.83 -11.33 -21.53
C GLY A 335 8.13 -11.09 -20.19
N PHE A 336 7.03 -10.34 -20.15
CA PHE A 336 6.23 -10.09 -18.94
C PHE A 336 4.83 -10.75 -18.97
N GLY A 337 4.61 -11.67 -19.91
CA GLY A 337 3.41 -12.52 -20.02
C GLY A 337 3.14 -13.02 -21.44
N ASP A 338 2.15 -13.90 -21.60
CA ASP A 338 1.82 -14.56 -22.88
C ASP A 338 1.00 -13.69 -23.85
N ALA A 339 0.64 -12.48 -23.45
CA ALA A 339 -0.30 -11.61 -24.16
C ALA A 339 0.38 -10.51 -25.00
N SER A 340 1.50 -10.82 -25.63
CA SER A 340 2.16 -9.90 -26.57
C SER A 340 1.46 -9.82 -27.93
N GLY A 341 0.47 -10.70 -28.20
CA GLY A 341 -0.32 -10.69 -29.42
C GLY A 341 -1.80 -10.98 -29.17
N TRP A 342 -2.67 -10.33 -29.94
CA TRP A 342 -4.13 -10.52 -29.88
C TRP A 342 -4.78 -10.43 -31.25
N GLY A 343 -5.86 -11.19 -31.43
CA GLY A 343 -6.53 -11.35 -32.71
C GLY A 343 -7.47 -12.54 -32.73
N TYR A 344 -7.73 -13.09 -33.90
CA TYR A 344 -8.80 -14.06 -34.11
C TYR A 344 -8.32 -15.34 -34.76
N HIS A 345 -8.58 -16.46 -34.10
CA HIS A 345 -8.39 -17.81 -34.65
C HIS A 345 -9.25 -18.04 -35.90
N LYS A 346 -10.47 -17.49 -35.94
CA LYS A 346 -11.42 -17.63 -37.04
C LYS A 346 -11.68 -16.26 -37.66
N PHE A 347 -10.74 -15.75 -38.46
CA PHE A 347 -10.86 -14.41 -39.03
C PHE A 347 -11.73 -14.41 -40.29
N ILE A 348 -11.36 -15.20 -41.31
CA ILE A 348 -12.13 -15.42 -42.54
C ILE A 348 -12.07 -16.90 -42.91
N SER A 349 -13.18 -17.47 -43.38
CA SER A 349 -13.20 -18.88 -43.80
C SER A 349 -12.30 -19.07 -45.02
N LEU A 350 -11.59 -20.19 -45.10
CA LEU A 350 -10.74 -20.49 -46.26
C LEU A 350 -11.58 -20.68 -47.53
N SER A 351 -12.84 -21.11 -47.39
CA SER A 351 -13.79 -21.17 -48.51
C SER A 351 -14.12 -19.79 -49.06
N ASP A 352 -14.47 -18.82 -48.21
CA ASP A 352 -14.78 -17.45 -48.66
C ASP A 352 -13.53 -16.72 -49.16
N LEU A 353 -12.39 -16.95 -48.52
CA LEU A 353 -11.12 -16.37 -48.93
C LEU A 353 -10.70 -16.83 -50.35
N ARG A 354 -10.91 -18.11 -50.67
CA ARG A 354 -10.52 -18.72 -51.95
C ARG A 354 -11.59 -18.61 -53.03
N ASP A 355 -12.83 -18.26 -52.67
CA ASP A 355 -13.89 -18.00 -53.64
C ASP A 355 -13.56 -16.71 -54.43
N SER A 356 -13.17 -16.91 -55.69
CA SER A 356 -12.80 -15.81 -56.59
C SER A 356 -13.92 -14.78 -56.79
N SER A 357 -15.20 -15.15 -56.58
CA SER A 357 -16.34 -14.21 -56.67
C SER A 357 -16.38 -13.22 -55.50
N LYS A 358 -15.82 -13.59 -54.34
CA LYS A 358 -15.79 -12.77 -53.13
C LYS A 358 -14.73 -11.68 -53.18
N GLY A 359 -13.63 -11.87 -53.92
CA GLY A 359 -12.65 -10.82 -54.21
C GLY A 359 -11.62 -10.51 -53.11
N PHE A 360 -11.42 -11.40 -52.13
CA PHE A 360 -10.40 -11.21 -51.07
C PHE A 360 -9.00 -11.66 -51.51
N LEU A 361 -8.91 -12.76 -52.27
CA LEU A 361 -7.68 -13.25 -52.88
C LEU A 361 -7.76 -13.07 -54.40
N VAL A 362 -7.01 -12.10 -54.94
CA VAL A 362 -7.02 -11.77 -56.37
C VAL A 362 -5.61 -11.92 -56.92
N ASN A 363 -5.45 -12.66 -58.03
CA ASN A 363 -4.14 -12.94 -58.63
C ASN A 363 -3.12 -13.51 -57.63
N ASP A 364 -3.59 -14.37 -56.72
CA ASP A 364 -2.79 -14.94 -55.63
C ASP A 364 -2.16 -13.90 -54.68
N VAL A 365 -2.80 -12.73 -54.56
CA VAL A 365 -2.41 -11.65 -53.65
C VAL A 365 -3.50 -11.47 -52.59
N LEU A 366 -3.10 -11.52 -51.33
CA LEU A 366 -3.95 -11.20 -50.17
C LEU A 366 -3.49 -9.88 -49.57
N MET A 367 -4.42 -8.98 -49.27
CA MET A 367 -4.14 -7.73 -48.58
C MET A 367 -4.80 -7.74 -47.21
N VAL A 368 -4.01 -7.55 -46.16
CA VAL A 368 -4.50 -7.44 -44.78
C VAL A 368 -4.11 -6.08 -44.22
N GLU A 369 -4.90 -5.55 -43.29
CA GLU A 369 -4.67 -4.22 -42.72
C GLU A 369 -4.94 -4.24 -41.22
N VAL A 370 -4.17 -3.44 -40.47
CA VAL A 370 -4.58 -3.00 -39.14
C VAL A 370 -4.82 -1.50 -39.17
N GLU A 371 -5.85 -1.05 -38.46
CA GLU A 371 -6.08 0.34 -38.10
C GLU A 371 -6.02 0.44 -36.58
N ILE A 372 -5.09 1.24 -36.05
CA ILE A 372 -4.99 1.49 -34.61
C ILE A 372 -5.64 2.84 -34.31
N GLU A 373 -6.77 2.80 -33.62
CA GLU A 373 -7.60 3.97 -33.33
C GLU A 373 -7.13 4.66 -32.05
N ALA A 374 -6.75 3.89 -31.02
CA ALA A 374 -6.25 4.42 -29.77
C ALA A 374 -5.21 3.50 -29.11
N ILE A 375 -4.24 4.09 -28.42
CA ILE A 375 -3.21 3.38 -27.64
C ILE A 375 -3.05 4.07 -26.29
N SER A 376 -2.98 3.29 -25.20
CA SER A 376 -2.67 3.85 -23.89
C SER A 376 -1.17 4.05 -23.66
N SER A 377 -0.84 5.02 -22.83
CA SER A 377 0.47 5.16 -22.18
C SER A 377 0.28 5.43 -20.69
N THR A 378 1.15 4.87 -19.86
CA THR A 378 1.18 5.13 -18.42
C THR A 378 2.52 5.75 -18.03
N LYS A 379 2.47 6.91 -17.39
CA LYS A 379 3.65 7.57 -16.80
C LYS A 379 3.65 7.33 -15.30
N TYR A 380 4.75 6.78 -14.78
CA TYR A 380 4.95 6.54 -13.35
C TYR A 380 5.78 7.66 -12.74
N PHE A 381 5.35 8.19 -11.60
CA PHE A 381 5.99 9.26 -10.83
C PHE A 381 6.37 8.75 -9.43
N PRO A 382 7.61 8.98 -8.98
CA PRO A 382 8.09 8.59 -7.66
C PRO A 382 7.69 9.55 -6.53
#